data_AF-A0A0R1UXZ4-F1
#
_entry.id   AF-A0A0R1UXZ4-F1
#
_cell.length_a   1.000
_cell.length_b   1.000
_cell.length_c   1.000
_cell.angle_alpha   90.00
_cell.angle_beta   90.00
_cell.angle_gamma   90.00
#
_symmetry.space_group_name_H-M   'P 1'
#
loop_
_entity.id
_entity.type
_entity.pdbx_description
1 polymer ?
#
loop_
_entity_poly.entity_id
_entity_poly.type
_entity_poly.pdbx_seq_one_letter_code
_entity_poly.pdbx_strand_id
1 'polypeptide(L)'
;MKTIVIVAHPTVNSSGTQQFLKEALQSAQEVKWHPLSWALMQDAGTIVQERRMLHSYTRIIFQFPLYWHQAPALLHFWLEKVLQTTDREWLAGKELGLVVSLGRPLSVYRQGGSVGVSLSELLSPFSAIAHQLQLKLLPFFEITQFYYLSAVQKQCLLIKYLQYLELEQPATFAQKEEWFVKRFRKMLQEQGDTEVTLPQKELVKLFQERAEELAELKAELALMKEEDED
;
A
#
# COMPACT_ATOMS: atom_id res chain seq x y z
N MET A 1 -2.40 -8.13 11.07
CA MET A 1 -1.47 -8.37 9.93
C MET A 1 -0.42 -7.30 10.03
N LYS A 2 0.86 -7.65 10.10
CA LYS A 2 1.94 -6.68 10.31
C LYS A 2 2.60 -6.32 8.99
N THR A 3 2.62 -5.04 8.67
CA THR A 3 3.17 -4.51 7.42
C THR A 3 4.40 -3.66 7.70
N ILE A 4 5.48 -3.87 6.94
CA ILE A 4 6.64 -2.98 6.94
C ILE A 4 6.75 -2.27 5.59
N VAL A 5 6.90 -0.95 5.64
CA VAL A 5 7.09 -0.10 4.47
C VAL A 5 8.56 0.30 4.42
N ILE A 6 9.30 -0.35 3.52
CA ILE A 6 10.69 -0.03 3.20
C ILE A 6 10.69 1.13 2.21
N VAL A 7 11.09 2.32 2.69
CA VAL A 7 11.02 3.55 1.91
C VAL A 7 12.38 3.88 1.35
N ALA A 8 12.54 3.68 0.04
CA ALA A 8 13.74 4.01 -0.69
C ALA A 8 13.54 5.35 -1.42
N HIS A 9 14.02 6.43 -0.81
CA HIS A 9 13.96 7.77 -1.40
C HIS A 9 15.24 8.54 -1.04
N PRO A 10 16.01 9.07 -2.02
CA PRO A 10 17.31 9.71 -1.74
C PRO A 10 17.23 10.87 -0.74
N THR A 11 16.15 11.65 -0.79
CA THR A 11 15.89 12.76 0.14
C THR A 11 14.51 12.64 0.79
N VAL A 12 14.27 11.57 1.57
CA VAL A 12 12.94 11.28 2.14
C VAL A 12 12.37 12.42 2.98
N ASN A 13 13.22 13.15 3.72
CA ASN A 13 12.81 14.24 4.61
C ASN A 13 12.27 15.47 3.87
N SER A 14 12.77 15.76 2.66
CA SER A 14 12.29 16.88 1.84
C SER A 14 11.20 16.49 0.85
N SER A 15 10.83 15.20 0.79
CA SER A 15 9.84 14.70 -0.15
C SER A 15 8.42 14.89 0.39
N GLY A 16 7.72 15.91 -0.12
CA GLY A 16 6.34 16.19 0.28
C GLY A 16 5.38 15.01 0.11
N THR A 17 5.58 14.19 -0.95
CA THR A 17 4.79 12.96 -1.15
C THR A 17 5.04 11.95 -0.03
N GLN A 18 6.31 11.71 0.33
CA GLN A 18 6.67 10.72 1.35
C GLN A 18 6.25 11.19 2.75
N GLN A 19 6.42 12.48 3.06
CA GLN A 19 5.96 13.03 4.33
C GLN A 19 4.45 12.93 4.46
N PHE A 20 3.69 13.26 3.40
CA PHE A 20 2.22 13.10 3.41
C PHE A 20 1.79 11.66 3.69
N LEU A 21 2.43 10.67 3.05
CA LEU A 21 2.13 9.25 3.29
C LEU A 21 2.56 8.79 4.68
N LYS A 22 3.70 9.28 5.20
CA LYS A 22 4.21 8.97 6.53
C LYS A 22 3.25 9.45 7.62
N GLU A 23 2.72 10.66 7.50
CA GLU A 23 1.77 11.21 8.48
C GLU A 23 0.51 10.34 8.60
N ALA A 24 0.04 9.75 7.50
CA ALA A 24 -1.09 8.81 7.50
C ALA A 24 -0.86 7.60 8.42
N LEU A 25 0.39 7.16 8.56
CA LEU A 25 0.75 5.95 9.30
C LEU A 25 0.77 6.14 10.81
N GLN A 26 0.69 7.37 11.32
CA GLN A 26 0.60 7.61 12.77
C GLN A 26 -0.62 6.91 13.40
N SER A 27 -1.70 6.75 12.63
CA SER A 27 -2.91 6.05 13.05
C SER A 27 -2.92 4.55 12.70
N ALA A 28 -1.86 4.03 12.04
CA ALA A 28 -1.75 2.65 11.57
C ALA A 28 -0.77 1.83 12.43
N GLN A 29 -1.23 1.37 13.60
CA GLN A 29 -0.38 0.76 14.65
C GLN A 29 0.35 -0.54 14.21
N GLU A 30 -0.19 -1.28 13.26
CA GLU A 30 0.42 -2.53 12.73
C GLU A 30 1.35 -2.27 11.53
N VAL A 31 1.55 -1.00 11.13
CA VAL A 31 2.39 -0.60 10.01
C VAL A 31 3.66 0.07 10.50
N LYS A 32 4.82 -0.47 10.13
CA LYS A 32 6.13 0.16 10.38
C LYS A 32 6.60 0.94 9.16
N TRP A 33 6.80 2.24 9.34
CA TRP A 33 7.52 3.08 8.37
C TRP A 33 9.03 2.94 8.57
N HIS A 34 9.75 2.44 7.57
CA HIS A 34 11.17 2.18 7.65
C HIS A 34 11.91 2.85 6.46
N PRO A 35 12.36 4.10 6.62
CA PRO A 35 13.12 4.80 5.58
C PRO A 35 14.57 4.32 5.53
N LEU A 36 15.00 3.96 4.33
CA LEU A 36 16.38 3.58 4.08
C LEU A 36 17.29 4.81 4.03
N SER A 37 18.55 4.62 4.43
CA SER A 37 19.61 5.61 4.22
C SER A 37 20.92 4.91 3.92
N TRP A 38 21.83 5.58 3.21
CA TRP A 38 23.16 5.01 2.93
C TRP A 38 23.96 4.72 4.19
N ALA A 39 23.79 5.53 5.25
CA ALA A 39 24.48 5.32 6.53
C ALA A 39 24.05 4.01 7.20
N LEU A 40 22.75 3.66 7.14
CA LEU A 40 22.24 2.41 7.69
C LEU A 40 22.79 1.17 6.97
N MET A 41 23.26 1.33 5.73
CA MET A 41 23.63 0.20 4.88
C MET A 41 25.15 -0.08 4.83
N GLN A 42 25.96 0.63 5.63
CA GLN A 42 27.42 0.46 5.68
C GLN A 42 27.89 -0.59 6.70
N ASP A 43 27.07 -0.90 7.72
CA ASP A 43 27.44 -1.81 8.80
C ASP A 43 26.80 -3.20 8.63
N ALA A 44 27.62 -4.25 8.77
CA ALA A 44 27.16 -5.64 8.66
C ALA A 44 26.19 -6.02 9.78
N GLY A 45 26.34 -5.44 10.98
CA GLY A 45 25.41 -5.64 12.09
C GLY A 45 24.00 -5.14 11.76
N THR A 46 23.92 -3.99 11.09
CA THR A 46 22.65 -3.41 10.64
C THR A 46 21.95 -4.31 9.62
N ILE A 47 22.68 -4.94 8.69
CA ILE A 47 22.08 -5.92 7.75
C ILE A 47 21.45 -7.11 8.48
N VAL A 48 22.06 -7.60 9.57
CA VAL A 48 21.47 -8.67 10.39
C VAL A 48 20.20 -8.18 11.10
N GLN A 49 20.18 -6.93 11.58
CA GLN A 49 19.00 -6.33 12.19
C GLN A 49 17.86 -6.17 11.19
N GLU A 50 18.15 -5.72 9.97
CA GLU A 50 17.18 -5.62 8.87
C GLU A 50 16.52 -6.97 8.60
N ARG A 51 17.31 -8.04 8.46
CA ARG A 51 16.77 -9.40 8.28
C ARG A 51 15.88 -9.82 9.44
N ARG A 52 16.37 -9.70 10.67
CA ARG A 52 15.61 -10.03 11.90
C ARG A 52 14.30 -9.27 11.99
N MET A 53 14.31 -8.00 11.59
CA MET A 53 13.12 -7.17 11.56
C MET A 53 12.07 -7.76 10.63
N LEU A 54 12.44 -8.12 9.40
CA LEU A 54 11.53 -8.65 8.38
C LEU A 54 10.82 -9.96 8.80
N HIS A 55 11.40 -10.77 9.69
CA HIS A 55 10.74 -11.96 10.23
C HIS A 55 9.41 -11.62 10.93
N SER A 56 9.33 -10.46 11.59
CA SER A 56 8.16 -10.03 12.37
C SER A 56 7.01 -9.49 11.51
N TYR A 57 7.19 -9.36 10.20
CA TYR A 57 6.22 -8.79 9.27
C TYR A 57 5.72 -9.83 8.28
N THR A 58 4.42 -9.81 8.00
CA THR A 58 3.78 -10.71 7.03
C THR A 58 3.70 -10.07 5.64
N ARG A 59 3.74 -8.73 5.58
CA ARG A 59 3.74 -7.95 4.34
C ARG A 59 4.91 -6.99 4.29
N ILE A 60 5.63 -7.01 3.18
CA ILE A 60 6.75 -6.12 2.88
C ILE A 60 6.32 -5.21 1.74
N ILE A 61 6.43 -3.90 1.93
CA ILE A 61 6.12 -2.89 0.93
C ILE A 61 7.39 -2.18 0.53
N PHE A 62 7.71 -2.19 -0.76
CA PHE A 62 8.75 -1.32 -1.31
C PHE A 62 8.11 -0.03 -1.81
N GLN A 63 8.46 1.08 -1.16
CA GLN A 63 7.94 2.40 -1.49
C GLN A 63 9.05 3.28 -2.05
N PHE A 64 8.89 3.72 -3.30
CA PHE A 64 9.93 4.50 -3.97
C PHE A 64 9.39 5.37 -5.10
N PRO A 65 10.07 6.48 -5.43
CA PRO A 65 9.83 7.19 -6.68
C PRO A 65 10.46 6.45 -7.86
N LEU A 66 9.77 6.46 -9.01
CA LEU A 66 10.30 5.89 -10.23
C LEU A 66 11.28 6.88 -10.89
N TYR A 67 12.58 6.62 -10.74
CA TYR A 67 13.65 7.44 -11.32
C TYR A 67 14.24 6.73 -12.52
N TRP A 68 14.23 7.40 -13.68
CA TRP A 68 14.70 6.81 -14.93
C TRP A 68 14.11 5.42 -15.19
N HIS A 69 12.80 5.28 -14.95
CA HIS A 69 12.05 4.04 -15.14
C HIS A 69 12.44 2.89 -14.20
N GLN A 70 13.16 3.18 -13.11
CA GLN A 70 13.66 2.20 -12.14
C GLN A 70 13.47 2.65 -10.69
N ALA A 71 13.71 1.74 -9.76
CA ALA A 71 13.81 2.10 -8.35
C ALA A 71 15.14 2.83 -8.05
N PRO A 72 15.22 3.65 -7.00
CA PRO A 72 16.46 4.30 -6.62
C PRO A 72 17.55 3.28 -6.26
N ALA A 73 18.81 3.61 -6.56
CA ALA A 73 19.97 2.75 -6.30
C ALA A 73 20.03 2.22 -4.85
N LEU A 74 19.54 2.99 -3.89
CA LEU A 74 19.47 2.60 -2.48
C LEU A 74 18.63 1.33 -2.26
N LEU A 75 17.52 1.16 -2.99
CA LEU A 75 16.70 -0.05 -2.88
C LEU A 75 17.44 -1.26 -3.45
N HIS A 76 18.09 -1.09 -4.61
CA HIS A 76 18.89 -2.16 -5.22
C HIS A 76 20.01 -2.61 -4.28
N PHE A 77 20.74 -1.66 -3.69
CA PHE A 77 21.77 -1.95 -2.70
C PHE A 77 21.23 -2.69 -1.48
N TRP A 78 20.04 -2.30 -1.00
CA TRP A 78 19.38 -2.98 0.10
C TRP A 78 19.00 -4.42 -0.25
N LEU A 79 18.44 -4.66 -1.44
CA LEU A 79 18.13 -6.00 -1.92
C LEU A 79 19.40 -6.86 -1.98
N GLU A 80 20.47 -6.34 -2.55
CA GLU A 80 21.75 -7.06 -2.67
C GLU A 80 22.32 -7.46 -1.31
N LYS A 81 22.25 -6.58 -0.30
CA LYS A 81 22.81 -6.86 1.03
C LYS A 81 21.88 -7.69 1.90
N VAL A 82 20.60 -7.36 1.95
CA VAL A 82 19.64 -8.02 2.84
C VAL A 82 19.23 -9.39 2.30
N LEU A 83 19.09 -9.54 0.99
CA LEU A 83 18.67 -10.80 0.35
C LEU A 83 19.83 -11.66 -0.18
N GLN A 84 21.09 -11.35 0.17
CA GLN A 84 22.26 -12.09 -0.30
C GLN A 84 22.35 -13.54 0.21
N THR A 85 21.69 -13.87 1.33
CA THR A 85 21.88 -15.15 2.01
C THR A 85 21.24 -16.31 1.26
N THR A 86 21.76 -17.52 1.48
CA THR A 86 21.12 -18.75 1.04
C THR A 86 19.86 -19.05 1.84
N ASP A 87 19.85 -18.70 3.13
CA ASP A 87 18.67 -18.81 4.01
C ASP A 87 17.66 -17.67 3.75
N ARG A 88 16.69 -17.96 2.88
CA ARG A 88 15.60 -17.06 2.48
C ARG A 88 14.22 -17.72 2.53
N GLU A 89 14.16 -18.97 2.99
CA GLU A 89 12.89 -19.71 3.09
C GLU A 89 11.90 -19.01 4.01
N TRP A 90 12.39 -18.29 5.01
CA TRP A 90 11.57 -17.49 5.92
C TRP A 90 10.77 -16.37 5.22
N LEU A 91 11.11 -15.99 3.98
CA LEU A 91 10.34 -15.04 3.17
C LEU A 91 9.14 -15.70 2.48
N ALA A 92 9.15 -17.02 2.30
CA ALA A 92 8.10 -17.73 1.58
C ALA A 92 6.72 -17.49 2.20
N GLY A 93 5.71 -17.28 1.35
CA GLY A 93 4.34 -17.02 1.75
C GLY A 93 4.06 -15.60 2.27
N LYS A 94 5.08 -14.75 2.47
CA LYS A 94 4.87 -13.33 2.77
C LYS A 94 4.38 -12.57 1.54
N GLU A 95 3.75 -11.44 1.76
CA GLU A 95 3.27 -10.56 0.69
C GLU A 95 4.32 -9.51 0.32
N LEU A 96 4.47 -9.25 -0.98
CA LEU A 96 5.28 -8.16 -1.50
C LEU A 96 4.38 -7.16 -2.24
N GLY A 97 4.37 -5.91 -1.78
CA GLY A 97 3.69 -4.82 -2.48
C GLY A 97 4.67 -3.75 -2.96
N LEU A 98 4.35 -3.13 -4.10
CA LEU A 98 5.12 -2.00 -4.63
C LEU A 98 4.27 -0.73 -4.58
N VAL A 99 4.76 0.31 -3.91
CA VAL A 99 4.16 1.65 -3.87
C VAL A 99 5.07 2.58 -4.66
N VAL A 100 4.63 2.98 -5.85
CA VAL A 100 5.50 3.64 -6.83
C VAL A 100 4.96 5.03 -7.16
N SER A 101 5.72 6.08 -6.83
CA SER A 101 5.34 7.44 -7.20
C SER A 101 5.91 7.82 -8.57
N LEU A 102 5.03 8.28 -9.45
CA LEU A 102 5.29 8.59 -10.85
C LEU A 102 5.11 10.10 -11.10
N GLY A 103 6.10 10.73 -11.74
CA GLY A 103 5.98 12.13 -12.17
C GLY A 103 5.07 12.33 -13.40
N ARG A 104 4.74 11.24 -14.10
CA ARG A 104 3.95 11.23 -15.35
C ARG A 104 2.64 10.47 -15.12
N PRO A 105 1.58 10.74 -15.92
CA PRO A 105 0.31 10.04 -15.75
C PRO A 105 0.46 8.57 -16.17
N LEU A 106 -0.33 7.66 -15.59
CA LEU A 106 -0.22 6.22 -15.89
C LEU A 106 -0.43 5.91 -17.38
N SER A 107 -1.25 6.71 -18.08
CA SER A 107 -1.60 6.54 -19.49
C SER A 107 -0.44 6.59 -20.48
N VAL A 108 0.74 7.09 -20.07
CA VAL A 108 1.94 7.08 -20.92
C VAL A 108 2.73 5.77 -20.87
N TYR A 109 2.48 4.94 -19.86
CA TYR A 109 3.14 3.64 -19.64
C TYR A 109 2.34 2.53 -20.33
N ARG A 110 2.36 2.53 -21.66
CA ARG A 110 1.74 1.52 -22.51
C ARG A 110 2.37 1.55 -23.89
N GLN A 111 2.17 0.49 -24.67
CA GLN A 111 2.53 0.50 -26.08
C GLN A 111 1.84 1.68 -26.80
N GLY A 112 2.61 2.43 -27.60
CA GLY A 112 2.15 3.66 -28.26
C GLY A 112 2.01 4.89 -27.34
N GLY A 113 2.22 4.74 -26.03
CA GLY A 113 2.44 5.84 -25.11
C GLY A 113 3.87 6.36 -25.23
N SER A 114 4.11 7.59 -24.76
CA SER A 114 5.45 8.22 -24.86
C SER A 114 6.56 7.54 -24.04
N VAL A 115 6.25 6.62 -23.11
CA VAL A 115 7.27 5.76 -22.47
C VAL A 115 7.51 4.49 -23.28
N GLY A 116 6.52 4.07 -24.07
CA GLY A 116 6.63 2.92 -24.98
C GLY A 116 6.47 1.55 -24.33
N VAL A 117 6.49 1.45 -23.00
CA VAL A 117 6.38 0.19 -22.25
C VAL A 117 5.42 0.33 -21.06
N SER A 118 4.81 -0.77 -20.63
CA SER A 118 3.93 -0.77 -19.46
C SER A 118 4.69 -0.63 -18.14
N LEU A 119 4.01 -0.14 -17.10
CA LEU A 119 4.58 -0.11 -15.75
C LEU A 119 4.89 -1.54 -15.26
N SER A 120 4.08 -2.52 -15.66
CA SER A 120 4.29 -3.95 -15.38
C SER A 120 5.60 -4.47 -15.96
N GLU A 121 5.95 -4.10 -17.18
CA GLU A 121 7.23 -4.46 -17.80
C GLU A 121 8.41 -3.82 -17.06
N LEU A 122 8.30 -2.53 -16.71
CA LEU A 122 9.36 -1.82 -15.99
C LEU A 122 9.63 -2.40 -14.60
N LEU A 123 8.59 -2.89 -13.93
CA LEU A 123 8.68 -3.47 -12.57
C LEU A 123 8.80 -5.00 -12.60
N SER A 124 8.95 -5.62 -13.77
CA SER A 124 9.12 -7.06 -13.92
C SER A 124 10.29 -7.66 -13.09
N PRO A 125 11.43 -6.97 -12.84
CA PRO A 125 12.46 -7.52 -11.97
C PRO A 125 11.95 -7.80 -10.54
N PHE A 126 11.07 -6.97 -9.99
CA PHE A 126 10.46 -7.23 -8.68
C PHE A 126 9.51 -8.41 -8.70
N SER A 127 8.84 -8.65 -9.84
CA SER A 127 8.00 -9.84 -10.03
C SER A 127 8.85 -11.10 -10.06
N ALA A 128 10.01 -11.06 -10.73
CA ALA A 128 10.98 -12.16 -10.73
C ALA A 128 11.55 -12.42 -9.32
N ILE A 129 11.89 -11.37 -8.56
CA ILE A 129 12.32 -11.48 -7.16
C ILE A 129 11.21 -12.12 -6.31
N ALA A 130 9.96 -11.67 -6.45
CA ALA A 130 8.84 -12.22 -5.71
C ALA A 130 8.67 -13.72 -5.98
N HIS A 131 8.71 -14.11 -7.25
CA HIS A 131 8.61 -15.52 -7.66
C HIS A 131 9.77 -16.36 -7.10
N GLN A 132 11.01 -15.89 -7.22
CA GLN A 132 12.18 -16.59 -6.71
C GLN A 132 12.14 -16.81 -5.19
N LEU A 133 11.56 -15.87 -4.46
CA LEU A 133 11.46 -15.90 -3.00
C LEU A 133 10.12 -16.45 -2.49
N GLN A 134 9.27 -16.98 -3.38
CA GLN A 134 7.93 -17.49 -3.06
C GLN A 134 7.05 -16.47 -2.31
N LEU A 135 7.20 -15.18 -2.67
CA LEU A 135 6.39 -14.08 -2.16
C LEU A 135 5.10 -13.96 -2.97
N LYS A 136 4.00 -13.65 -2.29
CA LYS A 136 2.73 -13.28 -2.93
C LYS A 136 2.81 -11.82 -3.38
N LEU A 137 3.01 -11.59 -4.68
CA LEU A 137 3.05 -10.24 -5.25
C LEU A 137 1.64 -9.63 -5.23
N LEU A 138 1.52 -8.43 -4.68
CA LEU A 138 0.28 -7.64 -4.65
C LEU A 138 0.16 -6.78 -5.91
N PRO A 139 -1.06 -6.34 -6.27
CA PRO A 139 -1.25 -5.31 -7.30
C PRO A 139 -0.42 -4.07 -6.97
N PHE A 140 0.20 -3.47 -7.97
CA PHE A 140 0.99 -2.26 -7.74
C PHE A 140 0.10 -1.11 -7.26
N PHE A 141 0.66 -0.29 -6.38
CA PHE A 141 0.02 0.92 -5.89
C PHE A 141 0.72 2.11 -6.52
N GLU A 142 0.18 2.59 -7.62
CA GLU A 142 0.70 3.75 -8.33
C GLU A 142 0.22 5.08 -7.73
N ILE A 143 1.16 6.01 -7.57
CA ILE A 143 0.91 7.39 -7.15
C ILE A 143 1.34 8.29 -8.30
N THR A 144 0.43 8.62 -9.20
CA THR A 144 0.72 9.49 -10.34
C THR A 144 0.54 10.95 -9.98
N GLN A 145 1.50 11.79 -10.38
CA GLN A 145 1.33 13.25 -10.43
C GLN A 145 0.88 13.86 -9.08
N PHE A 146 1.39 13.33 -7.96
CA PHE A 146 0.93 13.67 -6.61
C PHE A 146 0.83 15.20 -6.34
N TYR A 147 1.80 15.96 -6.83
CA TYR A 147 1.83 17.43 -6.65
C TYR A 147 0.68 18.14 -7.35
N TYR A 148 0.12 17.57 -8.41
CA TYR A 148 -0.99 18.11 -9.19
C TYR A 148 -2.37 17.68 -8.66
N LEU A 149 -2.41 16.79 -7.67
CA LEU A 149 -3.68 16.35 -7.07
C LEU A 149 -4.29 17.44 -6.19
N SER A 150 -5.61 17.57 -6.27
CA SER A 150 -6.40 18.39 -5.35
C SER A 150 -6.33 17.83 -3.92
N ALA A 151 -6.74 18.64 -2.92
CA ALA A 151 -6.78 18.20 -1.53
C ALA A 151 -7.65 16.94 -1.34
N VAL A 152 -8.82 16.91 -1.98
CA VAL A 152 -9.75 15.76 -1.92
C VAL A 152 -9.11 14.52 -2.57
N GLN A 153 -8.47 14.68 -3.73
CA GLN A 153 -7.80 13.55 -4.39
C GLN A 153 -6.66 12.99 -3.52
N LYS A 154 -5.89 13.84 -2.83
CA LYS A 154 -4.86 13.42 -1.89
C LYS A 154 -5.44 12.66 -0.70
N GLN A 155 -6.58 13.09 -0.16
CA GLN A 155 -7.28 12.39 0.92
C GLN A 155 -7.81 11.03 0.47
N CYS A 156 -8.44 10.94 -0.71
CA CYS A 156 -8.87 9.66 -1.27
C CYS A 156 -7.69 8.71 -1.51
N LEU A 157 -6.56 9.23 -1.99
CA LEU A 157 -5.33 8.47 -2.17
C LEU A 157 -4.82 7.92 -0.82
N LEU A 158 -4.84 8.73 0.23
CA LEU A 158 -4.43 8.34 1.57
C LEU A 158 -5.29 7.20 2.12
N ILE A 159 -6.62 7.25 1.92
CA ILE A 159 -7.53 6.17 2.31
C ILE A 159 -7.18 4.88 1.56
N LYS A 160 -7.00 4.95 0.22
CA LYS A 160 -6.61 3.79 -0.59
C LYS A 160 -5.27 3.22 -0.15
N TYR A 161 -4.31 4.08 0.17
CA TYR A 161 -2.98 3.69 0.64
C TYR A 161 -3.08 2.94 1.98
N LEU A 162 -3.84 3.46 2.94
CA LEU A 162 -4.04 2.77 4.23
C LEU A 162 -4.75 1.42 4.05
N GLN A 163 -5.78 1.34 3.21
CA GLN A 163 -6.42 0.07 2.86
C GLN A 163 -5.44 -0.91 2.23
N TYR A 164 -4.55 -0.44 1.35
CA TYR A 164 -3.52 -1.25 0.73
C TYR A 164 -2.51 -1.81 1.75
N LEU A 165 -2.27 -1.10 2.86
CA LEU A 165 -1.34 -1.54 3.90
C LEU A 165 -1.96 -2.44 4.97
N GLU A 166 -3.24 -2.25 5.28
CA GLU A 166 -3.92 -2.90 6.40
C GLU A 166 -4.86 -4.05 6.00
N LEU A 167 -5.39 -4.06 4.77
CA LEU A 167 -6.31 -5.11 4.30
C LEU A 167 -5.58 -6.19 3.50
N GLU A 168 -6.06 -7.42 3.61
CA GLU A 168 -5.69 -8.50 2.70
C GLU A 168 -6.06 -8.14 1.27
N GLN A 169 -5.17 -8.42 0.31
CA GLN A 169 -5.34 -8.05 -1.08
C GLN A 169 -5.57 -9.28 -1.97
N PRO A 170 -6.47 -9.19 -2.98
CA PRO A 170 -7.31 -8.01 -3.31
C PRO A 170 -8.52 -7.87 -2.36
N ALA A 171 -8.73 -6.67 -1.81
CA ALA A 171 -9.88 -6.42 -0.93
C ALA A 171 -11.15 -6.11 -1.74
N THR A 172 -12.26 -6.76 -1.36
CA THR A 172 -13.61 -6.49 -1.89
C THR A 172 -14.13 -5.12 -1.44
N PHE A 173 -15.18 -4.63 -2.10
CA PHE A 173 -15.84 -3.38 -1.69
C PHE A 173 -16.35 -3.45 -0.25
N ALA A 174 -17.00 -4.55 0.14
CA ALA A 174 -17.53 -4.74 1.49
C ALA A 174 -16.43 -4.70 2.56
N GLN A 175 -15.28 -5.35 2.31
CA GLN A 175 -14.13 -5.31 3.24
C GLN A 175 -13.55 -3.91 3.37
N LYS A 176 -13.51 -3.13 2.29
CA LYS A 176 -13.04 -1.73 2.30
C LYS A 176 -13.98 -0.82 3.10
N GLU A 177 -15.28 -1.04 2.99
CA GLU A 177 -16.32 -0.31 3.72
C GLU A 177 -16.28 -0.64 5.21
N GLU A 178 -16.25 -1.92 5.56
CA GLU A 178 -16.14 -2.38 6.95
C GLU A 178 -14.87 -1.81 7.62
N TRP A 179 -13.74 -1.85 6.91
CA TRP A 179 -12.49 -1.24 7.34
C TRP A 179 -12.63 0.26 7.60
N PHE A 180 -13.28 0.98 6.68
CA PHE A 180 -13.45 2.42 6.78
C PHE A 180 -14.29 2.77 8.00
N VAL A 181 -15.43 2.10 8.18
CA VAL A 181 -16.32 2.30 9.32
C VAL A 181 -15.60 1.98 10.64
N LYS A 182 -14.88 0.86 10.71
CA LYS A 182 -14.11 0.47 11.90
C LYS A 182 -13.06 1.51 12.25
N ARG A 183 -12.29 1.98 11.26
CA ARG A 183 -11.27 3.00 11.45
C ARG A 183 -11.88 4.33 11.87
N PHE A 184 -12.95 4.76 11.22
CA PHE A 184 -13.64 6.00 11.54
C PHE A 184 -14.15 6.00 12.98
N ARG A 185 -14.78 4.92 13.45
CA ARG A 185 -15.19 4.79 14.86
C ARG A 185 -14.00 4.90 15.82
N LYS A 186 -12.88 4.25 15.51
CA LYS A 186 -11.67 4.33 16.35
C LYS A 186 -11.15 5.77 16.43
N MET A 187 -11.11 6.49 15.30
CA MET A 187 -10.73 7.91 15.28
C MET A 187 -11.67 8.78 16.12
N LEU A 188 -12.99 8.54 16.05
CA LEU A 188 -13.96 9.25 16.90
C LEU A 188 -13.73 9.00 18.39
N GLN A 189 -13.39 7.76 18.77
CA GLN A 189 -13.11 7.40 20.16
C GLN A 189 -11.81 8.05 20.68
N GLU A 190 -10.77 8.14 19.84
CA GLU A 190 -9.47 8.70 20.20
C GLU A 190 -9.47 10.24 20.30
N GLN A 191 -10.38 10.93 19.60
CA GLN A 191 -10.50 12.39 19.69
C GLN A 191 -11.26 12.90 20.93
N GLY A 192 -11.86 11.99 21.72
CA GLY A 192 -12.71 12.34 22.86
C GLY A 192 -14.01 13.04 22.42
N ASP A 193 -15.02 13.03 23.30
CA ASP A 193 -16.37 13.60 23.06
C ASP A 193 -16.39 15.13 22.82
N THR A 194 -15.23 15.76 22.67
CA THR A 194 -15.09 17.22 22.63
C THR A 194 -15.43 17.87 21.30
N GLU A 195 -15.60 17.14 20.19
CA GLU A 195 -16.19 17.72 18.96
C GLU A 195 -16.60 16.68 17.90
N VAL A 196 -17.13 15.52 18.29
CA VAL A 196 -17.83 14.66 17.31
C VAL A 196 -19.15 15.35 16.96
N THR A 197 -19.15 16.13 15.89
CA THR A 197 -20.33 16.84 15.41
C THR A 197 -21.41 15.82 15.02
N LEU A 198 -22.69 16.03 15.37
CA LEU A 198 -23.84 15.21 14.93
C LEU A 198 -23.73 14.70 13.47
N PRO A 199 -23.30 15.53 12.49
CA PRO A 199 -23.07 15.11 11.10
C PRO A 199 -22.16 13.88 10.91
N GLN A 200 -21.15 13.69 11.76
CA GLN A 200 -20.20 12.57 11.66
C GLN A 200 -20.84 11.26 12.12
N LYS A 201 -21.69 11.30 13.15
CA LYS A 201 -22.44 10.13 13.63
C LYS A 201 -23.52 9.74 12.62
N GLU A 202 -24.19 10.72 12.01
CA GLU A 202 -25.17 10.51 10.93
C GLU A 202 -24.53 9.92 9.67
N LEU A 203 -23.33 10.38 9.29
CA LEU A 203 -22.56 9.80 8.19
C LEU A 203 -22.28 8.31 8.40
N VAL A 204 -21.85 7.90 9.59
CA VAL A 204 -21.63 6.47 9.90
C VAL A 204 -22.91 5.67 9.75
N LYS A 205 -24.02 6.21 10.27
CA LYS A 205 -25.33 5.54 10.18
C LYS A 205 -25.77 5.39 8.72
N LEU A 206 -25.63 6.44 7.92
CA LEU A 206 -25.92 6.42 6.49
C LEU A 206 -25.07 5.38 5.74
N PHE A 207 -23.77 5.29 6.04
CA PHE A 207 -22.92 4.26 5.44
C PHE A 207 -23.39 2.85 5.81
N GLN A 208 -23.82 2.62 7.05
CA GLN A 208 -24.36 1.31 7.46
C GLN A 208 -25.65 0.97 6.73
N GLU A 209 -26.60 1.92 6.68
CA GLU A 209 -27.87 1.75 5.97
C GLU A 209 -27.64 1.43 4.48
N ARG A 210 -26.69 2.11 3.82
CA ARG A 210 -26.31 1.84 2.42
C ARG A 210 -25.60 0.51 2.23
N ALA A 211 -24.77 0.08 3.19
CA ALA A 211 -24.10 -1.21 3.13
C ALA A 211 -25.10 -2.38 3.20
N GLU A 212 -26.11 -2.25 4.07
CA GLU A 212 -27.20 -3.21 4.22
C GLU A 212 -28.05 -3.28 2.94
N GLU A 213 -28.46 -2.13 2.40
CA GLU A 213 -29.21 -2.04 1.13
C GLU A 213 -28.45 -2.70 -0.04
N LEU A 214 -27.14 -2.47 -0.13
CA LEU A 214 -26.30 -3.11 -1.15
C LEU A 214 -26.15 -4.63 -0.96
N ALA A 215 -26.19 -5.12 0.28
CA ALA A 215 -26.15 -6.55 0.56
C ALA A 215 -27.47 -7.22 0.15
N GLU A 216 -28.61 -6.60 0.45
CA GLU A 216 -29.93 -7.05 0.04
C GLU A 216 -30.07 -7.08 -1.48
N LEU A 217 -29.72 -5.99 -2.18
CA LEU A 217 -29.76 -5.91 -3.65
C LEU A 217 -28.90 -6.99 -4.32
N LYS A 218 -27.74 -7.31 -3.74
CA LYS A 218 -26.88 -8.39 -4.25
C LYS A 218 -27.48 -9.77 -4.04
N ALA A 219 -28.15 -9.99 -2.91
CA ALA A 219 -28.84 -11.26 -2.64
C ALA A 219 -30.02 -11.46 -3.59
N GLU A 220 -30.80 -10.40 -3.84
CA GLU A 220 -31.91 -10.41 -4.79
C GLU A 220 -31.44 -10.68 -6.23
N LEU A 221 -30.36 -10.01 -6.66
CA LEU A 221 -29.73 -10.27 -7.97
C LEU A 221 -29.19 -11.70 -8.12
N ALA A 222 -28.73 -12.32 -7.03
CA ALA A 222 -28.26 -13.71 -7.07
C ALA A 222 -29.43 -14.68 -7.24
N LEU A 223 -30.54 -14.46 -6.52
CA LEU A 223 -31.77 -15.25 -6.64
C LEU A 223 -32.36 -15.16 -8.05
N MET A 224 -32.42 -13.95 -8.64
CA MET A 224 -32.91 -13.77 -10.00
C MET A 224 -32.04 -14.49 -11.05
N LYS A 225 -30.72 -14.56 -10.84
CA LYS A 225 -29.83 -15.29 -11.74
C LYS A 225 -29.97 -16.80 -11.64
N GLU A 226 -30.28 -17.32 -10.45
CA GLU A 226 -30.56 -18.74 -10.27
C GLU A 226 -31.90 -19.13 -10.92
N GLU A 227 -32.91 -18.24 -10.91
CA GLU A 227 -34.20 -18.45 -11.58
C GLU A 227 -34.13 -18.37 -13.12
N ASP A 228 -33.16 -17.64 -13.68
CA ASP A 228 -32.96 -17.53 -15.15
C ASP A 228 -32.12 -18.70 -15.73
N GLU A 229 -31.47 -19.51 -14.89
CA GLU A 229 -30.65 -20.67 -15.29
C GLU A 229 -31.42 -22.02 -15.26
N ASP A 230 -32.67 -22.03 -14.79
CA ASP A 230 -33.62 -23.17 -14.80
C ASP A 230 -34.62 -23.12 -15.98
#